data_AF-A0A3C1J9A6-F1
#
_entry.id   AF-A0A3C1J9A6-F1
#
_cell.length_a   1.000
_cell.length_b   1.000
_cell.length_c   1.000
_cell.angle_alpha   90.00
_cell.angle_beta   90.00
_cell.angle_gamma   90.00
#
_symmetry.space_group_name_H-M   'P 1'
#
loop_
_entity.id
_entity.type
_entity.pdbx_description
1 polymer ?
#
loop_
_entity_poly.entity_id
_entity_poly.type
_entity_poly.pdbx_seq_one_letter_code
_entity_poly.pdbx_strand_id
1 'polypeptide(L)'
;MTALRQLLAALLLAAPAAAAGPADGRATAAAEAGLRLGGAELVEIEGFTSPDGSIPCSGRSFSNSWHYKFHAGGEWLIVNACGENFINAARHNPYRSPEEPRKKLPYAFAGPAEVLRKMEKDGVFKPQPNPLSRDVLMRVRMLPAKDGRPEGCYWFASQGKAKALADCAGEKTWALGAPAATGKFKAQDPTAPRLKPRKAKSRLTAGRFIADALAMARAKSPGAYLMNIEGIVAADGSLDCGPNIPMQFTFALPEINNFGQTGASCSGRLSAFSLGDFDRGNNFASLAKAPDQFRDSDEAASVVPGKCQHKRVVMKLRNYKPGKSPVPGHTFLWELHCGSQHHYIDAVKGLYLGKE
;
A
#
# COMPACT_ATOMS: atom_id res chain seq x y z
N MET A 1 -24.10 -39.28 -43.09
CA MET A 1 -22.69 -38.82 -43.05
C MET A 1 -22.52 -37.32 -42.77
N THR A 2 -23.58 -36.59 -42.42
CA THR A 2 -23.57 -35.11 -42.27
C THR A 2 -23.53 -34.62 -40.82
N ALA A 3 -23.97 -35.44 -39.86
CA ALA A 3 -23.99 -35.07 -38.44
C ALA A 3 -22.60 -35.07 -37.77
N LEU A 4 -21.66 -35.89 -38.26
CA LEU A 4 -20.32 -35.99 -37.68
C LEU A 4 -19.43 -34.76 -38.00
N ARG A 5 -19.72 -34.04 -39.10
CA ARG A 5 -18.99 -32.82 -39.49
C ARG A 5 -19.42 -31.58 -38.69
N GLN A 6 -20.66 -31.54 -38.19
CA GLN A 6 -21.15 -30.41 -37.38
C GLN A 6 -20.66 -30.46 -35.92
N LEU A 7 -20.41 -31.66 -35.38
CA LEU A 7 -19.82 -31.80 -34.05
C LEU A 7 -18.34 -31.37 -34.00
N LEU A 8 -17.57 -31.58 -35.07
CA LEU A 8 -16.19 -31.08 -35.14
C LEU A 8 -16.10 -29.55 -35.29
N ALA A 9 -17.09 -28.90 -35.92
CA ALA A 9 -17.12 -27.44 -36.05
C ALA A 9 -17.47 -26.72 -34.74
N ALA A 10 -18.26 -27.34 -33.86
CA ALA A 10 -18.62 -26.77 -32.55
C ALA A 10 -17.52 -26.93 -31.48
N LEU A 11 -16.62 -27.90 -31.63
CA LEU A 11 -15.47 -28.13 -30.74
C LEU A 11 -14.27 -27.19 -31.00
N LEU A 12 -14.31 -26.40 -32.08
CA LEU A 12 -13.23 -25.47 -32.47
C LEU A 12 -13.46 -24.00 -32.05
N LEU A 13 -14.55 -23.67 -31.35
CA LEU A 13 -14.95 -22.28 -31.08
C LEU A 13 -14.77 -21.81 -29.62
N ALA A 14 -14.03 -22.55 -28.80
CA ALA A 14 -13.57 -22.07 -27.51
C ALA A 14 -12.11 -22.45 -27.29
N ALA A 15 -11.22 -21.95 -28.16
CA ALA A 15 -9.82 -21.89 -27.79
C ALA A 15 -9.76 -21.08 -26.48
N PRO A 16 -9.23 -21.64 -25.37
CA PRO A 16 -9.07 -20.87 -24.14
C PRO A 16 -8.31 -19.60 -24.49
N ALA A 17 -8.83 -18.43 -24.09
CA ALA A 17 -8.17 -17.15 -24.31
C ALA A 17 -6.70 -17.32 -23.89
N ALA A 18 -5.81 -17.28 -24.89
CA ALA A 18 -4.43 -17.68 -24.70
C ALA A 18 -3.83 -16.80 -23.59
N ALA A 19 -3.25 -17.44 -22.57
CA ALA A 19 -2.52 -16.69 -21.57
C ALA A 19 -1.32 -16.03 -22.25
N ALA A 20 -1.21 -14.71 -22.13
CA ALA A 20 -0.11 -13.95 -22.73
C ALA A 20 0.93 -13.60 -21.68
N GLY A 21 2.19 -13.72 -22.08
CA GLY A 21 3.32 -13.20 -21.33
C GLY A 21 3.39 -11.67 -21.42
N PRO A 22 4.22 -11.06 -20.56
CA PRO A 22 4.43 -9.62 -20.56
C PRO A 22 5.08 -9.13 -21.85
N ALA A 23 5.85 -9.98 -22.55
CA ALA A 23 6.48 -9.63 -23.81
C ALA A 23 5.46 -9.41 -24.94
N ASP A 24 4.38 -10.20 -24.95
CA ASP A 24 3.40 -10.22 -26.03
C ASP A 24 2.61 -8.90 -26.14
N GLY A 25 2.38 -8.21 -25.02
CA GLY A 25 1.67 -6.93 -24.99
C GLY A 25 2.53 -5.68 -25.16
N ARG A 26 3.86 -5.82 -25.31
CA ARG A 26 4.76 -4.65 -25.35
C ARG A 26 4.56 -3.78 -26.59
N ALA A 27 4.36 -4.40 -27.76
CA ALA A 27 4.16 -3.66 -29.01
C ALA A 27 2.87 -2.83 -28.93
N THR A 28 1.77 -3.47 -28.51
CA THR A 28 0.47 -2.83 -28.24
C THR A 28 0.61 -1.66 -27.26
N ALA A 29 1.28 -1.90 -26.13
CA ALA A 29 1.45 -0.90 -25.10
C ALA A 29 2.33 0.28 -25.55
N ALA A 30 3.39 0.00 -26.32
CA ALA A 30 4.29 1.03 -26.85
C ALA A 30 3.62 1.90 -27.92
N ALA A 31 2.79 1.30 -28.79
CA ALA A 31 2.01 2.05 -29.77
C ALA A 31 1.06 3.05 -29.08
N GLU A 32 0.32 2.59 -28.08
CA GLU A 32 -0.58 3.45 -27.29
C GLU A 32 0.16 4.51 -26.46
N ALA A 33 1.32 4.17 -25.91
CA ALA A 33 2.16 5.13 -25.22
C ALA A 33 2.66 6.22 -26.17
N GLY A 34 3.08 5.87 -27.39
CA GLY A 34 3.54 6.83 -28.40
C GLY A 34 2.46 7.84 -28.81
N LEU A 35 1.20 7.44 -28.84
CA LEU A 35 0.07 8.33 -29.13
C LEU A 35 -0.23 9.34 -28.02
N ARG A 36 0.04 8.96 -26.76
CA ARG A 36 -0.41 9.71 -25.57
C ARG A 36 0.70 10.47 -24.85
N LEU A 37 1.93 9.96 -24.95
CA LEU A 37 3.12 10.47 -24.30
C LEU A 37 4.32 10.27 -25.24
N GLY A 38 4.49 11.20 -26.20
CA GLY A 38 5.56 11.15 -27.18
C GLY A 38 6.94 11.01 -26.52
N GLY A 39 7.78 10.10 -27.04
CA GLY A 39 9.09 9.79 -26.45
C GLY A 39 9.05 8.94 -25.17
N ALA A 40 7.88 8.40 -24.81
CA ALA A 40 7.70 7.47 -23.70
C ALA A 40 8.64 6.25 -23.77
N GLU A 41 9.42 6.04 -22.72
CA GLU A 41 10.20 4.82 -22.54
C GLU A 41 9.50 3.88 -21.55
N LEU A 42 9.43 2.59 -21.88
CA LEU A 42 8.94 1.56 -20.96
C LEU A 42 9.94 1.40 -19.81
N VAL A 43 9.49 1.59 -18.57
CA VAL A 43 10.34 1.58 -17.38
C VAL A 43 9.99 0.47 -16.37
N GLU A 44 8.78 -0.07 -16.45
CA GLU A 44 8.30 -1.13 -15.55
C GLU A 44 7.15 -1.90 -16.23
N ILE A 45 7.11 -3.22 -16.02
CA ILE A 45 5.95 -4.07 -16.34
C ILE A 45 5.50 -4.74 -15.06
N GLU A 46 4.21 -4.71 -14.74
CA GLU A 46 3.61 -5.32 -13.56
C GLU A 46 2.40 -6.17 -13.92
N GLY A 47 2.11 -7.24 -13.18
CA GLY A 47 0.89 -8.01 -13.36
C GLY A 47 0.62 -8.98 -12.20
N PHE A 48 -0.64 -9.42 -12.09
CA PHE A 48 -1.06 -10.43 -11.13
C PHE A 48 -1.14 -11.79 -11.83
N THR A 49 -0.14 -12.64 -11.62
CA THR A 49 -0.05 -13.92 -12.30
C THR A 49 -0.63 -15.06 -11.46
N SER A 50 -1.01 -16.13 -12.14
CA SER A 50 -1.13 -17.45 -11.53
C SER A 50 0.26 -17.95 -11.05
N PRO A 51 0.31 -19.02 -10.24
CA PRO A 51 1.58 -19.63 -9.79
C PRO A 51 2.52 -20.06 -10.91
N ASP A 52 1.99 -20.29 -12.11
CA ASP A 52 2.74 -20.63 -13.32
C ASP A 52 3.27 -19.41 -14.10
N GLY A 53 3.02 -18.19 -13.60
CA GLY A 53 3.44 -16.95 -14.24
C GLY A 53 2.51 -16.45 -15.34
N SER A 54 1.36 -17.11 -15.54
CA SER A 54 0.40 -16.75 -16.59
C SER A 54 -0.62 -15.69 -16.14
N ILE A 55 -1.10 -14.88 -17.08
CA ILE A 55 -2.25 -13.99 -16.91
C ILE A 55 -3.33 -14.44 -17.89
N PRO A 56 -4.52 -14.86 -17.43
CA PRO A 56 -5.66 -15.06 -18.31
C PRO A 56 -6.03 -13.71 -18.94
N CYS A 57 -5.81 -13.57 -20.24
CA CYS A 57 -6.20 -12.40 -21.04
C CYS A 57 -7.72 -12.35 -21.30
N SER A 58 -8.53 -12.75 -20.33
CA SER A 58 -9.98 -12.81 -20.44
C SER A 58 -10.62 -11.55 -19.84
N GLY A 59 -11.46 -10.86 -20.61
CA GLY A 59 -12.17 -9.67 -20.14
C GLY A 59 -11.31 -8.39 -20.07
N ARG A 60 -11.91 -7.32 -19.53
CA ARG A 60 -11.30 -5.97 -19.46
C ARG A 60 -10.87 -5.57 -18.04
N SER A 61 -10.76 -6.55 -17.13
CA SER A 61 -10.35 -6.29 -15.75
C SER A 61 -8.87 -5.95 -15.67
N PHE A 62 -8.52 -4.98 -14.82
CA PHE A 62 -7.14 -4.63 -14.49
C PHE A 62 -6.33 -5.88 -14.08
N SER A 63 -6.88 -6.72 -13.21
CA SER A 63 -6.21 -7.95 -12.76
C SER A 63 -5.94 -8.95 -13.90
N ASN A 64 -6.61 -8.86 -15.04
CA ASN A 64 -6.53 -9.80 -16.17
C ASN A 64 -5.58 -9.28 -17.29
N SER A 65 -4.61 -8.44 -16.92
CA SER A 65 -3.71 -7.79 -17.87
C SER A 65 -2.33 -7.52 -17.30
N TRP A 66 -1.39 -7.21 -18.19
CA TRP A 66 -0.11 -6.63 -17.83
C TRP A 66 -0.23 -5.10 -17.84
N HIS A 67 0.45 -4.47 -16.88
CA HIS A 67 0.50 -3.04 -16.67
C HIS A 67 1.87 -2.53 -17.11
N TYR A 68 1.90 -1.82 -18.23
CA TYR A 68 3.11 -1.27 -18.83
C TYR A 68 3.24 0.19 -18.42
N LYS A 69 4.21 0.49 -17.56
CA LYS A 69 4.47 1.86 -17.10
C LYS A 69 5.55 2.50 -17.99
N PHE A 70 5.21 3.64 -18.55
CA PHE A 70 6.07 4.48 -19.38
C PHE A 70 6.42 5.79 -18.69
N HIS A 71 7.56 6.37 -19.05
CA HIS A 71 8.02 7.66 -18.54
C HIS A 71 8.62 8.52 -19.66
N ALA A 72 8.25 9.80 -19.70
CA ALA A 72 8.90 10.84 -20.52
C ALA A 72 8.68 12.21 -19.89
N GLY A 73 9.70 13.06 -19.89
CA GLY A 73 9.57 14.47 -19.48
C GLY A 73 9.07 14.70 -18.04
N GLY A 74 9.20 13.72 -17.14
CA GLY A 74 8.68 13.80 -15.77
C GLY A 74 7.20 13.42 -15.62
N GLU A 75 6.57 12.93 -16.69
CA GLU A 75 5.24 12.34 -16.67
C GLU A 75 5.32 10.82 -16.77
N TRP A 76 4.35 10.12 -16.16
CA TRP A 76 4.19 8.68 -16.30
C TRP A 76 2.85 8.35 -16.93
N LEU A 77 2.84 7.27 -17.72
CA LEU A 77 1.65 6.70 -18.32
C LEU A 77 1.62 5.21 -18.01
N ILE A 78 0.46 4.69 -17.59
CA ILE A 78 0.24 3.25 -17.50
C ILE A 78 -0.65 2.84 -18.67
N VAL A 79 -0.21 1.86 -19.43
CA VAL A 79 -0.99 1.19 -20.47
C VAL A 79 -1.26 -0.23 -20.02
N ASN A 80 -2.52 -0.65 -20.05
CA ASN A 80 -2.94 -2.00 -19.70
C ASN A 80 -3.21 -2.77 -20.99
N ALA A 81 -2.50 -3.88 -21.17
CA ALA A 81 -2.64 -4.73 -22.35
C ALA A 81 -2.40 -6.20 -22.00
N CYS A 82 -2.92 -7.10 -22.83
CA CYS A 82 -2.67 -8.53 -22.73
C CYS A 82 -2.53 -9.09 -24.15
N GLY A 83 -1.28 -9.38 -24.56
CA GLY A 83 -0.97 -9.63 -25.97
C GLY A 83 -1.35 -8.43 -26.85
N GLU A 84 -1.98 -8.71 -27.99
CA GLU A 84 -2.45 -7.67 -28.92
C GLU A 84 -3.65 -6.87 -28.41
N ASN A 85 -4.26 -7.29 -27.30
CA ASN A 85 -5.47 -6.66 -26.77
C ASN A 85 -5.13 -5.47 -25.85
N PHE A 86 -5.34 -4.26 -26.35
CA PHE A 86 -5.35 -3.04 -25.55
C PHE A 86 -6.61 -2.96 -24.68
N ILE A 87 -6.45 -2.60 -23.41
CA ILE A 87 -7.57 -2.49 -22.46
C ILE A 87 -7.87 -1.03 -22.14
N ASN A 88 -6.88 -0.31 -21.61
CA ASN A 88 -6.98 1.14 -21.37
C ASN A 88 -5.58 1.74 -21.14
N ALA A 89 -5.52 3.07 -21.08
CA ALA A 89 -4.34 3.79 -20.64
C ALA A 89 -4.74 5.00 -19.80
N ALA A 90 -3.94 5.30 -18.78
CA ALA A 90 -4.17 6.38 -17.86
C ALA A 90 -2.86 7.06 -17.48
N ARG A 91 -2.90 8.39 -17.30
CA ARG A 91 -1.79 9.13 -16.69
C ARG A 91 -1.57 8.60 -15.28
N HIS A 92 -0.30 8.36 -14.94
CA HIS A 92 0.10 7.93 -13.62
C HIS A 92 0.80 9.09 -12.92
N ASN A 93 0.23 9.55 -11.81
CA ASN A 93 0.86 10.53 -10.94
C ASN A 93 1.51 9.77 -9.79
N PRO A 94 2.82 9.51 -9.84
CA PRO A 94 3.45 8.81 -8.74
C PRO A 94 3.39 9.64 -7.46
N TYR A 95 3.44 8.95 -6.31
CA TYR A 95 3.32 9.54 -4.97
C TYR A 95 4.55 10.35 -4.52
N ARG A 96 5.19 11.12 -5.43
CA ARG A 96 6.44 11.86 -5.20
C ARG A 96 7.55 11.00 -4.59
N SER A 97 7.55 9.70 -4.84
CA SER A 97 8.59 8.81 -4.37
C SER A 97 9.86 9.01 -5.21
N PRO A 98 11.04 9.20 -4.59
CA PRO A 98 12.30 9.20 -5.31
C PRO A 98 12.61 7.83 -5.95
N GLU A 99 11.86 6.77 -5.59
CA GLU A 99 12.07 5.40 -6.06
C GLU A 99 11.22 5.01 -7.28
N GLU A 100 10.53 5.96 -7.91
CA GLU A 100 9.77 5.65 -9.14
C GLU A 100 10.71 5.27 -10.29
N PRO A 101 10.35 4.25 -11.09
CA PRO A 101 11.18 3.81 -12.19
C PRO A 101 11.21 4.91 -13.26
N ARG A 102 12.43 5.33 -13.59
CA ARG A 102 12.72 6.29 -14.68
C ARG A 102 13.69 5.72 -15.71
N LYS A 103 14.39 4.64 -15.37
CA LYS A 103 15.36 3.98 -16.24
C LYS A 103 14.62 3.01 -17.16
N LYS A 104 14.91 3.10 -18.45
CA LYS A 104 14.39 2.22 -19.49
C LYS A 104 14.60 0.75 -19.12
N LEU A 105 13.55 -0.04 -19.28
CA LEU A 105 13.59 -1.47 -19.14
C LEU A 105 14.26 -2.10 -20.39
N PRO A 106 15.19 -3.07 -20.21
CA PRO A 106 15.76 -3.82 -21.32
C PRO A 106 14.72 -4.49 -22.21
N TYR A 107 15.07 -4.72 -23.48
CA TYR A 107 14.17 -5.37 -24.41
C TYR A 107 14.03 -6.87 -24.15
N ALA A 108 15.06 -7.52 -23.63
CA ALA A 108 15.06 -8.95 -23.31
C ALA A 108 15.07 -9.16 -21.80
N PHE A 109 14.20 -10.06 -21.34
CA PHE A 109 14.14 -10.57 -19.98
C PHE A 109 13.44 -11.94 -20.01
N ALA A 110 13.77 -12.80 -19.06
CA ALA A 110 13.19 -14.12 -18.88
C ALA A 110 11.68 -14.03 -18.64
N GLY A 111 10.96 -15.05 -19.10
CA GLY A 111 9.52 -15.14 -18.94
C GLY A 111 9.12 -15.33 -17.46
N PRO A 112 7.93 -14.87 -17.04
CA PRO A 112 7.48 -15.00 -15.65
C PRO A 112 7.50 -16.44 -15.14
N ALA A 113 7.10 -17.40 -15.99
CA ALA A 113 7.07 -18.82 -15.67
C ALA A 113 8.47 -19.37 -15.36
N GLU A 114 9.47 -19.00 -16.17
CA GLU A 114 10.87 -19.40 -15.98
C GLU A 114 11.43 -18.83 -14.68
N VAL A 115 11.18 -17.55 -14.44
CA VAL A 115 11.61 -16.84 -13.23
C VAL A 115 11.02 -17.47 -11.98
N LEU A 116 9.71 -17.74 -11.95
CA LEU A 116 9.07 -18.37 -10.79
C LEU A 116 9.60 -19.78 -10.54
N ARG A 117 9.81 -20.59 -11.59
CA ARG A 117 10.44 -21.92 -11.47
C ARG A 117 11.85 -21.83 -10.91
N LYS A 118 12.64 -20.84 -11.33
CA LYS A 118 13.98 -20.62 -10.78
C LYS A 118 13.91 -20.27 -9.29
N MET A 119 13.05 -19.32 -8.92
CA MET A 119 12.91 -18.90 -7.53
C MET A 119 12.45 -20.04 -6.62
N GLU A 120 11.57 -20.91 -7.11
CA GLU A 120 11.15 -22.11 -6.39
C GLU A 120 12.30 -23.12 -6.25
N LYS A 121 13.04 -23.37 -7.34
CA LYS A 121 14.22 -24.25 -7.34
C LYS A 121 15.30 -23.77 -6.36
N ASP A 122 15.50 -22.46 -6.26
CA ASP A 122 16.46 -21.85 -5.35
C ASP A 122 15.93 -21.74 -3.90
N GLY A 123 14.67 -22.13 -3.67
CA GLY A 123 14.03 -22.09 -2.35
C GLY A 123 13.74 -20.68 -1.82
N VAL A 124 13.84 -19.64 -2.66
CA VAL A 124 13.65 -18.25 -2.23
C VAL A 124 12.20 -17.78 -2.30
N PHE A 125 11.38 -18.42 -3.16
CA PHE A 125 9.96 -18.11 -3.30
C PHE A 125 9.21 -19.33 -3.83
N LYS A 126 8.16 -19.74 -3.13
CA LYS A 126 7.31 -20.85 -3.55
C LYS A 126 5.88 -20.35 -3.80
N PRO A 127 5.48 -20.11 -5.06
CA PRO A 127 4.14 -19.65 -5.35
C PRO A 127 3.12 -20.72 -4.96
N GLN A 128 2.09 -20.32 -4.22
CA GLN A 128 1.00 -21.18 -3.78
C GLN A 128 -0.24 -20.94 -4.64
N PRO A 129 -1.01 -21.98 -5.01
CA PRO A 129 -2.33 -21.80 -5.57
C PRO A 129 -3.25 -21.10 -4.57
N ASN A 130 -3.98 -20.06 -5.00
CA ASN A 130 -5.13 -19.53 -4.26
C ASN A 130 -6.40 -19.77 -5.09
N PRO A 131 -7.40 -20.51 -4.56
CA PRO A 131 -8.64 -20.80 -5.27
C PRO A 131 -9.56 -19.57 -5.44
N LEU A 132 -9.31 -18.47 -4.73
CA LEU A 132 -10.16 -17.27 -4.72
C LEU A 132 -9.60 -16.11 -5.54
N SER A 133 -8.30 -16.11 -5.87
CA SER A 133 -7.68 -15.04 -6.68
C SER A 133 -6.30 -15.43 -7.22
N ARG A 134 -5.84 -14.70 -8.25
CA ARG A 134 -4.44 -14.70 -8.66
C ARG A 134 -3.65 -13.80 -7.71
N ASP A 135 -2.67 -14.41 -7.05
CA ASP A 135 -2.06 -13.86 -5.85
C ASP A 135 -0.58 -13.51 -6.00
N VAL A 136 0.04 -13.88 -7.12
CA VAL A 136 1.46 -13.61 -7.35
C VAL A 136 1.58 -12.29 -8.09
N LEU A 137 1.91 -11.23 -7.37
CA LEU A 137 2.30 -9.97 -7.97
C LEU A 137 3.70 -10.13 -8.55
N MET A 138 3.82 -10.00 -9.86
CA MET A 138 5.10 -9.96 -10.55
C MET A 138 5.37 -8.59 -11.14
N ARG A 139 6.61 -8.15 -11.07
CA ARG A 139 7.04 -6.86 -11.61
C ARG A 139 8.47 -6.90 -12.10
N VAL A 140 8.74 -6.35 -13.27
CA VAL A 140 10.11 -6.19 -13.80
C VAL A 140 10.44 -4.72 -13.98
N ARG A 141 11.61 -4.30 -13.46
CA ARG A 141 12.11 -2.92 -13.57
C ARG A 141 13.60 -2.82 -13.29
N MET A 142 14.19 -1.68 -13.65
CA MET A 142 15.53 -1.31 -13.21
C MET A 142 15.52 -0.90 -11.73
N LEU A 143 16.44 -1.44 -10.94
CA LEU A 143 16.61 -1.12 -9.52
C LEU A 143 18.05 -0.71 -9.22
N PRO A 144 18.26 0.25 -8.29
CA PRO A 144 19.60 0.63 -7.85
C PRO A 144 20.27 -0.49 -7.05
N ALA A 145 21.60 -0.37 -6.92
CA ALA A 145 22.38 -1.25 -6.05
C ALA A 145 21.88 -1.14 -4.60
N LYS A 146 21.68 -2.29 -3.93
CA LYS A 146 21.18 -2.35 -2.56
C LYS A 146 21.49 -3.72 -1.94
N ASP A 147 21.92 -3.76 -0.67
CA ASP A 147 22.10 -5.00 0.10
C ASP A 147 22.95 -6.07 -0.63
N GLY A 148 24.06 -5.64 -1.26
CA GLY A 148 24.96 -6.53 -2.01
C GLY A 148 24.47 -6.91 -3.42
N ARG A 149 23.23 -6.57 -3.78
CA ARG A 149 22.71 -6.68 -5.14
C ARG A 149 23.20 -5.48 -5.98
N PRO A 150 23.78 -5.71 -7.17
CA PRO A 150 24.22 -4.63 -8.04
C PRO A 150 23.04 -3.82 -8.60
N GLU A 151 23.31 -2.65 -9.17
CA GLU A 151 22.31 -1.98 -10.00
C GLU A 151 22.01 -2.84 -11.22
N GLY A 152 20.75 -2.94 -11.62
CA GLY A 152 20.38 -3.77 -12.76
C GLY A 152 18.88 -3.94 -12.95
N CYS A 153 18.52 -4.80 -13.91
CA CYS A 153 17.16 -5.18 -14.20
C CYS A 153 16.76 -6.38 -13.33
N TYR A 154 15.62 -6.31 -12.66
CA TYR A 154 15.15 -7.38 -11.79
C TYR A 154 13.66 -7.66 -11.94
N TRP A 155 13.34 -8.94 -11.87
CA TRP A 155 12.02 -9.44 -11.53
C TRP A 155 11.81 -9.41 -10.02
N PHE A 156 10.66 -8.92 -9.58
CA PHE A 156 10.15 -9.02 -8.23
C PHE A 156 8.91 -9.92 -8.25
N ALA A 157 8.85 -10.87 -7.32
CA ALA A 157 7.68 -11.70 -7.09
C ALA A 157 7.20 -11.52 -5.64
N SER A 158 5.90 -11.43 -5.43
CA SER A 158 5.31 -11.38 -4.09
C SER A 158 3.97 -12.09 -4.02
N GLN A 159 3.79 -12.84 -2.94
CA GLN A 159 2.54 -13.47 -2.57
C GLN A 159 2.41 -13.45 -1.04
N GLY A 160 1.40 -12.74 -0.52
CA GLY A 160 1.21 -12.57 0.91
C GLY A 160 2.43 -11.90 1.60
N LYS A 161 3.17 -12.67 2.41
CA LYS A 161 4.41 -12.23 3.09
C LYS A 161 5.68 -12.63 2.34
N ALA A 162 5.59 -13.60 1.42
CA ALA A 162 6.73 -14.04 0.63
C ALA A 162 7.07 -12.99 -0.42
N LYS A 163 8.35 -12.70 -0.56
CA LYS A 163 8.91 -11.79 -1.56
C LYS A 163 10.24 -12.35 -2.05
N ALA A 164 10.52 -12.16 -3.32
CA ALA A 164 11.83 -12.48 -3.87
C ALA A 164 12.16 -11.58 -5.05
N LEU A 165 13.44 -11.57 -5.38
CA LEU A 165 13.93 -11.01 -6.62
C LEU A 165 14.63 -12.08 -7.44
N ALA A 166 14.58 -11.92 -8.75
CA ALA A 166 15.49 -12.53 -9.68
C ALA A 166 16.05 -11.44 -10.58
N ASP A 167 17.23 -11.64 -11.15
CA ASP A 167 17.70 -10.75 -12.22
C ASP A 167 16.81 -10.94 -13.45
N CYS A 168 16.86 -10.00 -14.39
CA CYS A 168 16.02 -10.09 -15.57
C CYS A 168 16.32 -11.30 -16.45
N ALA A 169 17.47 -11.94 -16.31
CA ALA A 169 17.78 -13.21 -16.97
C ALA A 169 17.20 -14.43 -16.22
N GLY A 170 16.75 -14.28 -14.97
CA GLY A 170 16.27 -15.39 -14.16
C GLY A 170 17.38 -16.37 -13.75
N GLU A 171 18.64 -15.94 -13.73
CA GLU A 171 19.79 -16.78 -13.40
C GLU A 171 20.12 -16.71 -11.90
N LYS A 172 20.07 -15.50 -11.33
CA LYS A 172 20.35 -15.25 -9.92
C LYS A 172 19.10 -14.82 -9.21
N THR A 173 18.90 -15.36 -8.00
CA THR A 173 17.75 -15.03 -7.17
C THR A 173 18.18 -14.59 -5.77
N TRP A 174 17.32 -13.78 -5.16
CA TRP A 174 17.50 -13.27 -3.82
C TRP A 174 16.19 -13.44 -3.05
N ALA A 175 16.26 -14.12 -1.91
CA ALA A 175 15.18 -14.07 -0.94
C ALA A 175 15.08 -12.64 -0.42
N LEU A 176 13.97 -11.97 -0.71
CA LEU A 176 13.63 -10.76 0.02
C LEU A 176 12.92 -11.24 1.27
N GLY A 177 13.66 -11.29 2.38
CA GLY A 177 13.13 -11.76 3.66
C GLY A 177 11.73 -11.23 3.93
N ALA A 178 10.95 -12.02 4.70
CA ALA A 178 9.72 -11.57 5.35
C ALA A 178 9.88 -10.09 5.73
N PRO A 179 8.85 -9.25 5.43
CA PRO A 179 9.00 -7.82 5.18
C PRO A 179 10.09 -7.28 6.08
N ALA A 180 11.17 -6.78 5.46
CA ALA A 180 12.39 -6.32 6.13
C ALA A 180 12.12 -6.14 7.62
N ALA A 181 12.76 -6.95 8.47
CA ALA A 181 12.96 -6.55 9.84
C ALA A 181 13.56 -5.15 9.75
N THR A 182 12.66 -4.17 9.80
CA THR A 182 12.86 -2.82 10.21
C THR A 182 14.30 -2.36 9.97
N GLY A 183 14.64 -2.12 8.70
CA GLY A 183 15.93 -1.51 8.34
C GLY A 183 16.12 -0.10 8.91
N LYS A 184 15.13 0.40 9.64
CA LYS A 184 15.20 1.65 10.41
C LYS A 184 14.53 1.59 11.78
N PHE A 185 13.52 0.74 11.99
CA PHE A 185 12.90 0.67 13.30
C PHE A 185 13.81 0.00 14.33
N LYS A 186 14.36 0.85 15.20
CA LYS A 186 15.09 0.44 16.39
C LYS A 186 14.04 0.15 17.46
N ALA A 187 13.78 -1.14 17.67
CA ALA A 187 13.00 -1.61 18.81
C ALA A 187 13.60 -1.02 20.10
N GLN A 188 12.73 -0.75 21.08
CA GLN A 188 13.13 -0.18 22.36
C GLN A 188 14.33 -0.93 22.94
N ASP A 189 15.39 -0.18 23.29
CA ASP A 189 16.49 -0.69 24.09
C ASP A 189 15.90 -1.25 25.40
N PRO A 190 16.08 -2.54 25.74
CA PRO A 190 15.53 -3.14 26.96
C PRO A 190 15.99 -2.43 28.25
N THR A 191 17.03 -1.58 28.17
CA THR A 191 17.51 -0.75 29.28
C THR A 191 16.87 0.64 29.36
N ALA A 192 16.09 1.06 28.36
CA ALA A 192 15.41 2.35 28.39
C ALA A 192 14.38 2.38 29.53
N PRO A 193 14.36 3.44 30.36
CA PRO A 193 13.41 3.55 31.47
C PRO A 193 11.99 3.42 30.92
N ARG A 194 11.22 2.48 31.48
CA ARG A 194 9.79 2.32 31.16
C ARG A 194 9.06 3.58 31.64
N LEU A 195 8.93 4.56 30.75
CA LEU A 195 8.13 5.74 31.00
C LEU A 195 6.69 5.31 31.19
N LYS A 196 6.11 5.63 32.35
CA LYS A 196 4.69 5.39 32.60
C LYS A 196 3.89 6.45 31.87
N PRO A 197 2.79 6.08 31.18
CA PRO A 197 1.87 7.05 30.60
C PRO A 197 1.44 8.06 31.65
N ARG A 198 1.58 9.35 31.33
CA ARG A 198 1.16 10.44 32.19
C ARG A 198 0.27 11.37 31.40
N LYS A 199 -0.94 11.60 31.91
CA LYS A 199 -1.84 12.62 31.38
C LYS A 199 -1.20 14.01 31.53
N ALA A 200 -1.13 14.75 30.46
CA ALA A 200 -0.78 16.16 30.49
C ALA A 200 -1.92 16.93 31.18
N LYS A 201 -1.62 18.11 31.75
CA LYS A 201 -2.68 19.01 32.27
C LYS A 201 -3.48 19.69 31.14
N SER A 202 -3.19 19.36 29.88
CA SER A 202 -3.82 19.96 28.72
C SER A 202 -5.27 19.50 28.59
N ARG A 203 -6.14 20.43 28.18
CA ARG A 203 -7.56 20.17 28.01
C ARG A 203 -7.92 19.82 26.57
N LEU A 204 -7.01 19.78 25.61
CA LEU A 204 -7.34 19.66 24.19
C LEU A 204 -6.58 18.49 23.55
N THR A 205 -7.02 17.28 23.85
CA THR A 205 -6.43 16.01 23.37
C THR A 205 -7.41 15.26 22.46
N ALA A 206 -6.93 14.26 21.72
CA ALA A 206 -7.78 13.40 20.89
C ALA A 206 -8.95 12.78 21.67
N GLY A 207 -8.67 12.27 22.87
CA GLY A 207 -9.63 11.62 23.75
C GLY A 207 -10.73 12.55 24.26
N ARG A 208 -10.48 13.87 24.33
CA ARG A 208 -11.55 14.83 24.65
C ARG A 208 -12.65 14.87 23.58
N PHE A 209 -12.28 14.76 22.31
CA PHE A 209 -13.19 15.00 21.20
C PHE A 209 -13.75 13.72 20.59
N ILE A 210 -13.13 12.57 20.83
CA ILE A 210 -13.51 11.34 20.14
C ILE A 210 -14.95 10.92 20.40
N ALA A 211 -15.46 11.07 21.63
CA ALA A 211 -16.83 10.70 21.96
C ALA A 211 -17.84 11.52 21.15
N ASP A 212 -17.67 12.84 21.12
CA ASP A 212 -18.53 13.76 20.36
C ASP A 212 -18.38 13.56 18.85
N ALA A 213 -17.15 13.35 18.37
CA ALA A 213 -16.87 13.10 16.95
C ALA A 213 -17.51 11.77 16.48
N LEU A 214 -17.42 10.72 17.30
CA LEU A 214 -18.06 9.44 17.04
C LEU A 214 -19.58 9.54 17.11
N ALA A 215 -20.14 10.34 18.03
CA ALA A 215 -21.57 10.63 18.08
C ALA A 215 -22.05 11.35 16.80
N MET A 216 -21.30 12.33 16.28
CA MET A 216 -21.61 12.97 15.00
C MET A 216 -21.61 11.99 13.84
N ALA A 217 -20.62 11.09 13.80
CA ALA A 217 -20.54 10.05 12.77
C ALA A 217 -21.71 9.06 12.89
N ARG A 218 -22.05 8.62 14.10
CA ARG A 218 -23.15 7.68 14.37
C ARG A 218 -24.53 8.26 14.09
N ALA A 219 -24.69 9.58 14.23
CA ALA A 219 -25.90 10.27 13.80
C ALA A 219 -26.11 10.21 12.27
N LYS A 220 -25.04 9.99 11.48
CA LYS A 220 -25.12 9.78 10.03
C LYS A 220 -25.20 8.30 9.63
N SER A 221 -24.50 7.43 10.36
CA SER A 221 -24.40 5.99 10.08
C SER A 221 -24.29 5.26 11.41
N PRO A 222 -25.34 4.61 11.94
CA PRO A 222 -25.33 4.04 13.30
C PRO A 222 -24.15 3.10 13.60
N GLY A 223 -23.68 2.35 12.61
CA GLY A 223 -22.51 1.48 12.68
C GLY A 223 -21.18 2.17 12.41
N ALA A 224 -21.12 3.50 12.41
CA ALA A 224 -19.90 4.25 12.20
C ALA A 224 -18.82 3.88 13.23
N TYR A 225 -17.59 3.75 12.74
CA TYR A 225 -16.43 3.47 13.58
C TYR A 225 -15.21 4.28 13.14
N LEU A 226 -14.35 4.59 14.10
CA LEU A 226 -13.13 5.35 13.88
C LEU A 226 -12.16 4.56 12.98
N MET A 227 -11.56 5.24 12.01
CA MET A 227 -10.51 4.67 11.15
C MET A 227 -9.14 5.24 11.49
N ASN A 228 -9.06 6.56 11.62
CA ASN A 228 -7.82 7.26 11.93
C ASN A 228 -8.10 8.57 12.67
N ILE A 229 -7.06 9.02 13.38
CA ILE A 229 -6.94 10.38 13.87
C ILE A 229 -5.65 10.93 13.30
N GLU A 230 -5.64 12.17 12.80
CA GLU A 230 -4.43 12.82 12.32
C GLU A 230 -4.46 14.31 12.67
N GLY A 231 -3.35 14.84 13.18
CA GLY A 231 -3.27 16.26 13.50
C GLY A 231 -1.86 16.74 13.77
N ILE A 232 -1.70 18.06 13.81
CA ILE A 232 -0.50 18.71 14.32
C ILE A 232 -0.73 18.96 15.82
N VAL A 233 0.17 18.46 16.64
CA VAL A 233 0.10 18.55 18.10
C VAL A 233 1.37 19.20 18.65
N ALA A 234 1.28 19.76 19.85
CA ALA A 234 2.44 20.05 20.66
C ALA A 234 3.19 18.76 21.02
N ALA A 235 4.46 18.87 21.40
CA ALA A 235 5.28 17.70 21.75
C ALA A 235 4.74 16.90 22.96
N ASP A 236 3.75 17.42 23.69
CA ASP A 236 3.06 16.74 24.79
C ASP A 236 1.78 16.00 24.34
N GLY A 237 1.49 15.95 23.04
CA GLY A 237 0.33 15.27 22.45
C GLY A 237 -0.96 16.09 22.42
N SER A 238 -0.97 17.31 22.97
CA SER A 238 -2.13 18.19 22.88
C SER A 238 -2.21 18.96 21.58
N LEU A 239 -3.41 19.37 21.16
CA LEU A 239 -3.64 20.19 19.97
C LEU A 239 -2.71 21.42 19.95
N ASP A 240 -2.00 21.62 18.82
CA ASP A 240 -1.25 22.85 18.59
C ASP A 240 -2.19 23.97 18.14
N CYS A 241 -2.37 24.98 18.98
CA CYS A 241 -3.26 26.12 18.69
C CYS A 241 -2.64 27.22 17.82
N GLY A 242 -1.69 26.84 16.96
CA GLY A 242 -1.17 27.68 15.90
C GLY A 242 -2.14 27.84 14.73
N PRO A 243 -1.71 28.46 13.61
CA PRO A 243 -2.55 28.75 12.44
C PRO A 243 -2.94 27.53 11.60
N ASN A 244 -2.60 26.31 12.03
CA ASN A 244 -2.62 25.11 11.20
C ASN A 244 -3.70 24.09 11.61
N ILE A 245 -3.84 23.09 10.74
CA ILE A 245 -4.90 22.10 10.55
C ILE A 245 -5.45 21.51 11.88
N PRO A 246 -6.79 21.45 12.05
CA PRO A 246 -7.42 20.81 13.20
C PRO A 246 -7.01 19.34 13.33
N MET A 247 -7.13 18.77 14.53
CA MET A 247 -7.03 17.30 14.67
C MET A 247 -8.24 16.68 13.99
N GLN A 248 -8.02 15.94 12.92
CA GLN A 248 -9.05 15.33 12.10
C GLN A 248 -9.34 13.91 12.56
N PHE A 249 -10.63 13.58 12.59
CA PHE A 249 -11.15 12.26 12.90
C PHE A 249 -11.82 11.73 11.64
N THR A 250 -11.37 10.58 11.14
CA THR A 250 -11.98 9.92 9.98
C THR A 250 -12.74 8.67 10.42
N PHE A 251 -13.96 8.52 9.93
CA PHE A 251 -14.86 7.43 10.27
C PHE A 251 -15.27 6.66 9.03
N ALA A 252 -15.35 5.34 9.12
CA ALA A 252 -16.06 4.52 8.16
C ALA A 252 -17.55 4.58 8.45
N LEU A 253 -18.39 4.70 7.42
CA LEU A 253 -19.85 4.81 7.48
C LEU A 253 -20.45 3.64 6.68
N PRO A 254 -20.55 2.44 7.29
CA PRO A 254 -20.83 1.20 6.55
C PRO A 254 -22.23 1.17 5.94
N GLU A 255 -23.24 1.73 6.59
CA GLU A 255 -24.63 1.72 6.10
C GLU A 255 -24.81 2.54 4.81
N ILE A 256 -24.00 3.57 4.62
CA ILE A 256 -24.04 4.43 3.43
C ILE A 256 -22.84 4.22 2.50
N ASN A 257 -22.03 3.18 2.77
CA ASN A 257 -20.85 2.80 1.99
C ASN A 257 -19.93 4.01 1.69
N ASN A 258 -19.63 4.80 2.73
CA ASN A 258 -18.84 6.02 2.61
C ASN A 258 -17.93 6.20 3.84
N PHE A 259 -17.23 7.32 3.90
CA PHE A 259 -16.52 7.81 5.08
C PHE A 259 -16.95 9.23 5.39
N GLY A 260 -16.69 9.64 6.62
CA GLY A 260 -16.90 11.02 7.03
C GLY A 260 -15.78 11.51 7.92
N GLN A 261 -15.68 12.83 8.01
CA GLN A 261 -14.62 13.52 8.68
C GLN A 261 -15.18 14.67 9.52
N THR A 262 -14.54 14.92 10.65
CA THR A 262 -14.71 16.15 11.43
C THR A 262 -13.35 16.53 12.04
N GLY A 263 -13.14 17.81 12.32
CA GLY A 263 -11.91 18.33 12.89
C GLY A 263 -12.14 19.00 14.25
N ALA A 264 -11.29 18.72 15.23
CA ALA A 264 -11.24 19.43 16.50
C ALA A 264 -10.38 20.69 16.39
N SER A 265 -10.92 21.81 16.86
CA SER A 265 -10.25 23.10 16.88
C SER A 265 -9.86 23.52 18.29
N CYS A 266 -8.97 24.50 18.38
CA CYS A 266 -8.55 25.07 19.66
C CYS A 266 -9.61 25.89 20.39
N SER A 267 -10.75 26.17 19.76
CA SER A 267 -11.92 26.71 20.46
C SER A 267 -12.61 25.67 21.36
N GLY A 268 -12.14 24.41 21.35
CA GLY A 268 -12.81 23.31 22.05
C GLY A 268 -14.06 22.81 21.33
N ARG A 269 -14.20 23.13 20.03
CA ARG A 269 -15.32 22.72 19.19
C ARG A 269 -14.86 21.83 18.04
N LEU A 270 -15.72 20.89 17.68
CA LEU A 270 -15.64 20.12 16.45
C LEU A 270 -16.21 20.92 15.27
N SER A 271 -15.61 20.76 14.10
CA SER A 271 -16.14 21.30 12.86
C SER A 271 -17.38 20.53 12.42
N ALA A 272 -18.10 21.10 11.46
CA ALA A 272 -19.17 20.37 10.78
C ALA A 272 -18.66 19.02 10.24
N PHE A 273 -19.52 18.02 10.31
CA PHE A 273 -19.25 16.70 9.78
C PHE A 273 -19.38 16.73 8.26
N SER A 274 -18.31 16.40 7.55
CA SER A 274 -18.27 16.33 6.09
C SER A 274 -18.16 14.89 5.64
N LEU A 275 -18.96 14.49 4.66
CA LEU A 275 -18.67 13.30 3.86
C LEU A 275 -17.50 13.65 2.95
N GLY A 276 -16.55 12.74 2.76
CA GLY A 276 -15.43 13.02 1.86
C GLY A 276 -15.57 12.37 0.49
N ASP A 277 -14.70 12.79 -0.42
CA ASP A 277 -14.65 12.40 -1.84
C ASP A 277 -13.61 11.30 -2.14
N PHE A 278 -13.47 10.31 -1.25
CA PHE A 278 -12.56 9.17 -1.47
C PHE A 278 -13.22 8.13 -2.37
N ASP A 279 -12.41 7.57 -3.28
CA ASP A 279 -12.81 6.76 -4.42
C ASP A 279 -13.76 5.60 -4.04
N ARG A 280 -14.92 5.53 -4.69
CA ARG A 280 -16.09 4.69 -4.37
C ARG A 280 -15.88 3.18 -4.63
N GLY A 281 -14.63 2.73 -4.73
CA GLY A 281 -14.26 1.41 -5.24
C GLY A 281 -13.84 0.36 -4.21
N ASN A 282 -13.72 0.70 -2.92
CA ASN A 282 -13.22 -0.24 -1.91
C ASN A 282 -14.32 -0.76 -0.97
N ASN A 283 -14.36 -2.07 -0.75
CA ASN A 283 -15.22 -2.71 0.24
C ASN A 283 -14.78 -2.32 1.66
N PHE A 284 -15.51 -1.39 2.30
CA PHE A 284 -15.20 -0.86 3.63
C PHE A 284 -15.33 -1.90 4.75
N ALA A 285 -16.02 -3.03 4.52
CA ALA A 285 -16.03 -4.13 5.47
C ALA A 285 -14.64 -4.77 5.65
N SER A 286 -13.70 -4.52 4.72
CA SER A 286 -12.34 -5.04 4.76
C SER A 286 -11.35 -4.20 5.57
N LEU A 287 -11.77 -3.05 6.11
CA LEU A 287 -10.94 -2.20 6.95
C LEU A 287 -10.94 -2.71 8.39
N ALA A 288 -9.77 -2.69 9.03
CA ALA A 288 -9.65 -3.11 10.42
C ALA A 288 -10.34 -2.07 11.31
N LYS A 289 -11.43 -2.47 11.97
CA LYS A 289 -12.15 -1.62 12.92
C LYS A 289 -11.21 -1.18 14.04
N ALA A 290 -11.03 0.12 14.23
CA ALA A 290 -10.25 0.60 15.37
C ALA A 290 -11.00 0.22 16.67
N PRO A 291 -10.28 -0.25 17.71
CA PRO A 291 -10.83 -0.35 19.05
C PRO A 291 -11.44 0.98 19.49
N ASP A 292 -12.55 0.90 20.23
CA ASP A 292 -13.23 2.04 20.86
C ASP A 292 -12.48 2.59 22.08
N GLN A 293 -11.50 1.83 22.59
CA GLN A 293 -10.62 2.22 23.68
C GLN A 293 -9.19 2.34 23.19
N PHE A 294 -8.60 3.52 23.41
CA PHE A 294 -7.19 3.80 23.18
C PHE A 294 -6.67 4.76 24.24
N ARG A 295 -5.36 4.71 24.47
CA ARG A 295 -4.61 5.69 25.25
C ARG A 295 -4.65 7.02 24.52
N ASP A 296 -4.98 8.07 25.26
CA ASP A 296 -5.09 9.40 24.66
C ASP A 296 -3.73 9.87 24.10
N SER A 297 -3.80 10.82 23.19
CA SER A 297 -2.68 11.48 22.51
C SER A 297 -1.60 12.00 23.45
N ASP A 298 -1.96 12.54 24.61
CA ASP A 298 -1.00 13.03 25.61
C ASP A 298 -0.31 11.89 26.37
N GLU A 299 -1.07 10.87 26.77
CA GLU A 299 -0.54 9.64 27.35
C GLU A 299 0.45 8.97 26.39
N ALA A 300 0.11 8.88 25.11
CA ALA A 300 0.98 8.31 24.09
C ALA A 300 2.24 9.16 23.85
N ALA A 301 2.14 10.49 23.82
CA ALA A 301 3.31 11.35 23.69
C ALA A 301 4.24 11.29 24.92
N SER A 302 3.67 11.09 26.12
CA SER A 302 4.41 11.07 27.38
C SER A 302 5.43 9.92 27.50
N VAL A 303 5.25 8.84 26.72
CA VAL A 303 6.14 7.67 26.74
C VAL A 303 7.24 7.72 25.70
N VAL A 304 7.30 8.77 24.88
CA VAL A 304 8.35 8.95 23.87
C VAL A 304 9.65 9.46 24.53
N PRO A 305 10.77 8.73 24.44
CA PRO A 305 12.02 9.12 25.08
C PRO A 305 12.64 10.35 24.41
N GLY A 306 13.27 11.21 25.21
CA GLY A 306 14.06 12.34 24.74
C GLY A 306 13.26 13.61 24.39
N LYS A 307 11.93 13.55 24.35
CA LYS A 307 11.01 14.60 23.84
C LYS A 307 11.37 15.08 22.43
N CYS A 308 10.36 15.43 21.66
CA CYS A 308 10.60 15.95 20.32
C CYS A 308 11.22 17.35 20.40
N GLN A 309 12.34 17.57 19.71
CA GLN A 309 13.02 18.87 19.70
C GLN A 309 12.17 19.96 19.05
N HIS A 310 11.26 19.57 18.14
CA HIS A 310 10.32 20.48 17.51
C HIS A 310 9.12 20.76 18.44
N LYS A 311 8.73 22.03 18.52
CA LYS A 311 7.54 22.48 19.27
C LYS A 311 6.24 21.88 18.72
N ARG A 312 6.22 21.53 17.44
CA ARG A 312 5.07 21.00 16.71
C ARG A 312 5.46 19.70 16.03
N VAL A 313 4.61 18.70 16.17
CA VAL A 313 4.83 17.34 15.65
C VAL A 313 3.53 16.85 15.02
N VAL A 314 3.64 15.95 14.05
CA VAL A 314 2.45 15.31 13.48
C VAL A 314 2.17 14.06 14.28
N MET A 315 0.92 13.87 14.69
CA MET A 315 0.49 12.69 15.42
C MET A 315 -0.63 11.98 14.67
N LYS A 316 -0.52 10.65 14.55
CA LYS A 316 -1.49 9.82 13.83
C LYS A 316 -1.90 8.61 14.66
N LEU A 317 -3.19 8.35 14.79
CA LEU A 317 -3.71 7.07 15.27
C LEU A 317 -4.11 6.23 14.06
N ARG A 318 -3.54 5.03 13.93
CA ARG A 318 -3.82 4.13 12.80
C ARG A 318 -4.04 2.70 13.25
N ASN A 319 -5.00 2.05 12.60
CA ASN A 319 -5.21 0.61 12.72
C ASN A 319 -4.80 -0.09 11.42
N TYR A 320 -3.67 -0.77 11.46
CA TYR A 320 -3.10 -1.50 10.35
C TYR A 320 -3.75 -2.88 10.21
N LYS A 321 -3.85 -3.37 8.96
CA LYS A 321 -4.14 -4.79 8.74
C LYS A 321 -3.04 -5.65 9.38
N PRO A 322 -3.37 -6.83 9.94
CA PRO A 322 -2.37 -7.76 10.46
C PRO A 322 -1.23 -8.00 9.45
N GLY A 323 0.02 -7.84 9.90
CA GLY A 323 1.22 -7.99 9.06
C GLY A 323 1.51 -6.82 8.10
N LYS A 324 0.75 -5.73 8.14
CA LYS A 324 1.03 -4.47 7.41
C LYS A 324 1.47 -3.33 8.32
N SER A 325 1.55 -3.57 9.63
CA SER A 325 2.05 -2.60 10.58
C SER A 325 3.56 -2.37 10.44
N PRO A 326 4.05 -1.14 10.62
CA PRO A 326 5.48 -0.86 10.73
C PRO A 326 6.13 -1.52 11.95
N VAL A 327 5.34 -1.87 12.97
CA VAL A 327 5.83 -2.57 14.18
C VAL A 327 5.30 -4.00 14.21
N PRO A 328 6.18 -5.03 14.13
CA PRO A 328 5.77 -6.42 14.20
C PRO A 328 4.97 -6.73 15.47
N GLY A 329 3.83 -7.41 15.33
CA GLY A 329 2.99 -7.82 16.47
C GLY A 329 2.03 -6.76 17.02
N HIS A 330 2.08 -5.51 16.52
CA HIS A 330 1.21 -4.42 16.98
C HIS A 330 0.49 -3.80 15.79
N THR A 331 -0.85 -3.76 15.79
CA THR A 331 -1.62 -3.23 14.64
C THR A 331 -2.26 -1.88 14.90
N PHE A 332 -2.52 -1.53 16.16
CA PHE A 332 -3.16 -0.28 16.51
C PHE A 332 -2.17 0.64 17.20
N LEU A 333 -1.72 1.66 16.47
CA LEU A 333 -0.55 2.45 16.82
C LEU A 333 -0.87 3.93 16.82
N TRP A 334 -0.31 4.62 17.82
CA TRP A 334 0.03 6.03 17.70
C TRP A 334 1.38 6.16 17.01
N GLU A 335 1.44 7.05 16.03
CA GLU A 335 2.66 7.51 15.39
C GLU A 335 2.90 8.97 15.81
N LEU A 336 4.11 9.29 16.27
CA LEU A 336 4.52 10.66 16.58
C LEU A 336 5.73 11.02 15.70
N HIS A 337 5.52 11.93 14.76
CA HIS A 337 6.49 12.32 13.73
C HIS A 337 7.21 13.60 14.18
N CYS A 338 8.47 13.44 14.55
CA CYS A 338 9.32 14.47 15.14
C CYS A 338 10.46 14.82 14.19
N GLY A 339 10.13 15.59 13.15
CA GLY A 339 11.06 15.87 12.05
C GLY A 339 11.29 14.62 11.22
N SER A 340 12.53 14.13 11.18
CA SER A 340 12.89 12.89 10.49
C SER A 340 12.68 11.62 11.33
N GLN A 341 12.39 11.74 12.63
CA GLN A 341 12.20 10.60 13.52
C GLN A 341 10.72 10.24 13.64
N HIS A 342 10.40 8.97 13.43
CA HIS A 342 9.03 8.46 13.52
C HIS A 342 8.91 7.53 14.72
N HIS A 343 8.23 7.97 15.77
CA HIS A 343 8.05 7.19 17.00
C HIS A 343 6.75 6.40 16.94
N TYR A 344 6.78 5.16 17.41
CA TYR A 344 5.61 4.28 17.41
C TYR A 344 5.25 3.87 18.84
N ILE A 345 3.97 3.96 19.17
CA ILE A 345 3.40 3.66 20.49
C ILE A 345 2.20 2.74 20.30
N ASP A 346 2.10 1.67 21.08
CA ASP A 346 0.91 0.82 21.13
C ASP A 346 -0.27 1.63 21.66
N ALA A 347 -1.30 1.83 20.85
CA ALA A 347 -2.42 2.69 21.21
C ALA A 347 -3.33 2.08 22.28
N VAL A 348 -3.29 0.77 22.50
CA VAL A 348 -4.07 0.11 23.56
C VAL A 348 -3.30 0.14 24.88
N LYS A 349 -2.03 -0.25 24.83
CA LYS A 349 -1.18 -0.44 26.02
C LYS A 349 -0.49 0.84 26.48
N GLY A 350 -0.34 1.82 25.59
CA GLY A 350 0.44 3.04 25.85
C GLY A 350 1.93 2.73 25.97
N LEU A 351 2.39 1.68 25.30
CA LEU A 351 3.77 1.22 25.35
C LEU A 351 4.54 1.84 24.18
N TYR A 352 5.64 2.54 24.46
CA TYR A 352 6.57 2.95 23.40
C TYR A 352 7.24 1.73 22.78
N LEU A 353 7.17 1.59 21.46
CA LEU A 353 7.65 0.40 20.75
C LEU A 353 9.02 0.62 20.10
N GLY A 354 9.33 1.86 19.74
CA GLY A 354 10.58 2.20 19.06
C GLY A 354 10.42 3.38 18.13
N LYS A 355 11.46 3.64 17.35
CA LYS A 355 11.46 4.70 16.33
C LYS A 355 12.14 4.27 15.05
N GLU A 356 11.73 4.89 13.95
CA GLU A 356 12.36 4.86 12.62
C GLU A 356 13.12 6.14 12.33
#